data_AF-A0A1V9X9T4-F1
#
_entry.id   AF-A0A1V9X9T4-F1
#
_cell.length_a   1.000
_cell.length_b   1.000
_cell.length_c   1.000
_cell.angle_alpha   90.00
_cell.angle_beta   90.00
_cell.angle_gamma   90.00
#
_symmetry.space_group_name_H-M   'P 1'
#
loop_
_entity.id
_entity.type
_entity.pdbx_description
1 polymer ?
#
loop_
_entity_poly.entity_id
_entity_poly.type
_entity_poly.pdbx_seq_one_letter_code
_entity_poly.pdbx_strand_id
1 'polypeptide(L)'
;MASGNYDQCFDKCRASCHEVRYDLRLVRMSEMKELPSRERDLSFSIKLRFATNRVEHLNYHPLISYETVLASLGGSFGVCIGIPTVRVAMQIYEWGLTLIGRLLKKLHSNTKRRLIGGKTSNK
;
A
#
# COMPACT_ATOMS: atom_id res chain seq x y z
N MET A 1 -33.57 -1.00 29.33
CA MET A 1 -33.32 -1.24 27.89
C MET A 1 -34.24 -0.32 27.10
N ALA A 2 -33.72 0.82 26.63
CA ALA A 2 -34.49 1.79 25.85
C ALA A 2 -34.20 1.57 24.37
N SER A 3 -34.94 0.66 23.76
CA SER A 3 -34.87 0.28 22.35
C SER A 3 -35.93 1.06 21.57
N GLY A 4 -35.54 2.10 20.86
CA GLY A 4 -36.50 2.82 20.01
C GLY A 4 -35.99 3.94 19.10
N ASN A 5 -34.78 4.48 19.29
CA ASN A 5 -34.34 5.62 18.46
C ASN A 5 -32.82 5.79 18.31
N TYR A 6 -32.04 4.73 18.59
CA TYR A 6 -30.58 4.83 18.59
C TYR A 6 -29.98 4.97 17.17
N ASP A 7 -30.52 4.23 16.20
CA ASP A 7 -29.97 4.22 14.83
C ASP A 7 -30.18 5.56 14.11
N GLN A 8 -31.34 6.20 14.29
CA GLN A 8 -31.62 7.53 13.74
C GLN A 8 -30.71 8.62 14.34
N CYS A 9 -30.21 8.41 15.57
CA CYS A 9 -29.32 9.34 16.22
C CYS A 9 -27.89 9.20 15.68
N PHE A 10 -27.43 7.99 15.40
CA PHE A 10 -26.10 7.73 14.82
C PHE A 10 -25.93 8.28 13.41
N ASP A 11 -27.01 8.33 12.62
CA ASP A 11 -26.97 8.93 11.27
C ASP A 11 -26.76 10.45 11.31
N LYS A 12 -27.26 11.13 12.34
CA LYS A 12 -27.06 12.57 12.56
C LYS A 12 -25.76 12.86 13.32
N CYS A 13 -25.54 12.13 14.39
CA CYS A 13 -24.36 12.22 15.24
C CYS A 13 -23.39 11.11 14.84
N ARG A 14 -22.64 11.37 13.75
CA ARG A 14 -21.52 10.50 13.37
C ARG A 14 -20.54 10.36 14.53
N ALA A 15 -19.88 9.21 14.63
CA ALA A 15 -18.80 9.02 15.59
C ALA A 15 -17.69 10.06 15.36
N SER A 16 -17.13 10.60 16.44
CA SER A 16 -16.02 11.55 16.36
C SER A 16 -14.77 10.86 15.82
N CYS A 17 -14.05 11.50 14.90
CA CYS A 17 -12.74 11.00 14.41
C CYS A 17 -11.66 11.06 15.51
N HIS A 18 -11.85 11.93 16.49
CA HIS A 18 -10.96 12.06 17.64
C HIS A 18 -11.78 11.95 18.92
N GLU A 19 -11.53 10.90 19.70
CA GLU A 19 -12.17 10.69 20.99
C GLU A 19 -11.09 10.40 22.02
N VAL A 20 -11.16 11.09 23.17
CA VAL A 20 -10.35 10.79 24.34
C VAL A 20 -11.25 10.07 25.32
N ARG A 21 -10.95 8.79 25.60
CA ARG A 21 -11.70 7.97 26.54
C ARG A 21 -10.92 7.83 27.84
N TYR A 22 -11.62 8.00 28.96
CA TYR A 22 -11.06 7.81 30.29
C TYR A 22 -11.63 6.55 30.92
N ASP A 23 -10.79 5.55 31.12
CA ASP A 23 -11.17 4.35 31.85
C ASP A 23 -11.13 4.62 33.35
N LEU A 24 -12.31 4.76 33.94
CA LEU A 24 -12.48 4.99 35.37
C LEU A 24 -12.58 3.66 36.11
N ARG A 25 -11.72 3.44 37.10
CA ARG A 25 -11.80 2.30 38.03
C ARG A 25 -11.87 2.80 39.46
N LEU A 26 -12.87 2.34 40.22
CA LEU A 26 -12.99 2.65 41.64
C LEU A 26 -11.95 1.84 42.43
N VAL A 27 -10.92 2.54 42.94
CA VAL A 27 -9.81 1.90 43.66
C VAL A 27 -10.14 1.69 45.13
N ARG A 28 -10.80 2.66 45.76
CA ARG A 28 -11.10 2.62 47.20
C ARG A 28 -12.30 3.51 47.53
N MET A 29 -13.13 3.02 48.43
CA MET A 29 -14.16 3.79 49.11
C MET A 29 -13.85 3.75 50.61
N SER A 30 -13.89 4.90 51.28
CA SER A 30 -13.64 4.99 52.72
C SER A 30 -14.42 6.14 53.32
N GLU A 31 -14.84 5.96 54.56
CA GLU A 31 -15.52 7.00 55.34
C GLU A 31 -14.58 8.19 55.63
N MET A 32 -15.16 9.39 55.60
CA MET A 32 -14.46 10.63 55.93
C MET A 32 -14.30 10.76 57.44
N LYS A 33 -13.15 10.32 57.96
CA LYS A 33 -12.86 10.38 59.40
C LYS A 33 -12.57 11.80 59.91
N GLU A 34 -12.22 12.72 59.00
CA GLU A 34 -11.74 14.07 59.33
C GLU A 34 -12.87 15.10 59.54
N LEU A 35 -14.10 14.82 59.08
CA LEU A 35 -15.24 15.74 59.28
C LEU A 35 -16.04 15.41 60.56
N PRO A 36 -16.68 16.40 61.20
CA PRO A 36 -17.61 16.17 62.30
C PRO A 36 -18.86 15.39 61.84
N SER A 37 -19.43 14.57 62.73
CA SER A 37 -20.47 13.57 62.39
C SER A 37 -21.70 14.12 61.66
N ARG A 38 -22.11 15.37 61.95
CA ARG A 38 -23.25 16.04 61.30
C ARG A 38 -23.03 16.38 59.83
N GLU A 39 -21.77 16.55 59.42
CA GLU A 39 -21.42 16.92 58.04
C GLU A 39 -21.05 15.69 57.20
N ARG A 40 -20.73 14.55 57.82
CA ARG A 40 -20.35 13.32 57.11
C ARG A 40 -21.47 12.77 56.22
N ASP A 41 -22.72 12.87 56.66
CA ASP A 41 -23.86 12.30 55.93
C ASP A 41 -24.24 13.11 54.68
N LEU A 42 -23.76 14.36 54.59
CA LEU A 42 -24.06 15.29 53.50
C LEU A 42 -22.85 15.57 52.60
N SER A 43 -21.67 15.05 52.96
CA SER A 43 -20.40 15.35 52.29
C SER A 43 -19.81 14.11 51.63
N PHE A 44 -19.28 14.25 50.42
CA PHE A 44 -18.45 13.24 49.79
C PHE A 44 -17.24 13.89 49.13
N SER A 45 -16.13 13.15 49.04
CA SER A 45 -14.91 13.60 48.35
C SER A 45 -14.49 12.52 47.38
N ILE A 46 -14.19 12.95 46.17
CA ILE A 46 -13.73 12.09 45.09
C ILE A 46 -12.27 12.42 44.85
N LYS A 47 -11.39 11.44 45.11
CA LYS A 47 -9.98 11.57 44.78
C LYS A 47 -9.69 10.85 43.47
N LEU A 48 -9.58 11.64 42.40
CA LEU A 48 -9.16 11.14 41.09
C LEU A 48 -7.64 10.94 41.07
N ARG A 49 -7.19 9.78 40.59
CA ARG A 49 -5.77 9.50 40.37
C ARG A 49 -5.61 8.78 39.04
N PHE A 50 -4.65 9.21 38.23
CA PHE A 50 -4.23 8.45 37.07
C PHE A 50 -3.46 7.23 37.55
N ALA A 51 -3.96 6.03 37.25
CA ALA A 51 -3.34 4.78 37.68
C ALA A 51 -1.94 4.62 37.09
N THR A 52 -1.73 5.14 35.87
CA THR A 52 -0.43 5.17 35.19
C THR A 52 -0.33 6.45 34.36
N ASN A 53 0.89 6.91 34.07
CA ASN A 53 1.14 8.00 33.10
C ASN A 53 1.07 7.52 31.64
N ARG A 54 0.52 6.33 31.38
CA ARG A 54 0.48 5.73 30.05
C ARG A 54 -0.80 6.16 29.35
N VAL A 55 -0.65 6.80 28.20
CA VAL A 55 -1.76 7.09 27.27
C VAL A 55 -1.69 6.06 26.14
N GLU A 56 -2.79 5.34 25.92
CA GLU A 56 -2.91 4.43 24.79
C GLU A 56 -3.48 5.17 23.58
N HIS A 57 -2.69 5.24 22.51
CA HIS A 57 -3.11 5.86 21.25
C HIS A 57 -3.65 4.80 20.30
N LEU A 58 -4.97 4.79 20.10
CA LEU A 58 -5.66 3.93 19.15
C LEU A 58 -5.92 4.70 17.86
N ASN A 59 -5.01 4.56 16.89
CA ASN A 59 -5.15 5.18 15.58
C ASN A 59 -5.69 4.16 14.58
N TYR A 60 -6.82 4.51 13.93
CA TYR A 60 -7.35 3.70 12.84
C TYR A 60 -6.54 3.97 11.56
N HIS A 61 -5.85 2.94 11.07
CA HIS A 61 -5.19 2.99 9.77
C HIS A 61 -6.00 2.14 8.77
N PRO A 62 -6.37 2.69 7.60
CA PRO A 62 -7.09 1.94 6.60
C PRO A 62 -6.21 0.79 6.09
N LEU A 63 -6.78 -0.40 5.99
CA LEU A 63 -6.09 -1.59 5.48
C LEU A 63 -5.68 -1.45 4.01
N ILE A 64 -6.48 -0.71 3.22
CA ILE A 64 -6.27 -0.47 1.79
C ILE A 64 -6.13 1.03 1.59
N SER A 65 -4.95 1.46 1.14
CA SER A 65 -4.69 2.85 0.75
C SER A 65 -4.79 3.03 -0.77
N TYR A 66 -5.05 4.24 -1.23
CA TYR A 66 -5.07 4.54 -2.67
C TYR A 66 -3.75 4.16 -3.37
N GLU A 67 -2.63 4.28 -2.66
CA GLU A 67 -1.29 3.90 -3.14
C GLU A 67 -1.20 2.41 -3.40
N THR A 68 -1.73 1.57 -2.50
CA THR A 68 -1.75 0.11 -2.69
C THR A 68 -2.58 -0.30 -3.90
N VAL A 69 -3.71 0.38 -4.13
CA VAL A 69 -4.56 0.15 -5.29
C VAL A 69 -3.84 0.56 -6.58
N LEU A 70 -3.23 1.74 -6.60
CA LEU A 70 -2.46 2.22 -7.75
C LEU A 70 -1.25 1.34 -8.06
N ALA A 71 -0.54 0.86 -7.04
CA ALA A 71 0.58 -0.06 -7.21
C ALA A 71 0.11 -1.40 -7.81
N SER A 72 -1.00 -1.95 -7.33
CA SER A 72 -1.57 -3.20 -7.85
C SER A 72 -2.04 -3.05 -9.30
N LEU A 73 -2.74 -1.95 -9.61
CA LEU A 73 -3.19 -1.65 -10.97
C LEU A 73 -1.99 -1.40 -11.90
N GLY A 74 -1.04 -0.57 -11.47
CA GLY A 74 0.17 -0.25 -12.22
C GLY A 74 1.03 -1.48 -12.50
N GLY A 75 1.17 -2.38 -11.53
CA GLY A 75 1.84 -3.67 -11.71
C GLY A 75 1.13 -4.54 -12.74
N SER A 76 -0.19 -4.64 -12.66
CA SER A 76 -1.00 -5.43 -13.60
C SER A 76 -0.91 -4.89 -15.03
N PHE A 77 -1.07 -3.57 -15.21
CA PHE A 77 -0.93 -2.92 -16.51
C PHE A 77 0.50 -3.01 -17.05
N GLY A 78 1.50 -2.84 -16.18
CA GLY A 78 2.91 -2.95 -16.53
C GLY A 78 3.27 -4.33 -17.07
N VAL A 79 2.74 -5.40 -16.47
CA VAL A 79 2.92 -6.77 -16.97
C VAL A 79 2.18 -6.98 -18.30
N CYS A 80 0.92 -6.54 -18.39
CA CYS A 80 0.09 -6.68 -19.60
C CYS A 80 0.70 -5.98 -20.82
N ILE A 81 1.31 -4.81 -20.65
CA ILE A 81 1.93 -4.04 -21.73
C ILE A 81 3.40 -4.42 -21.92
N GLY A 82 4.12 -4.71 -20.84
CA GLY A 82 5.56 -4.99 -20.86
C GLY A 82 5.91 -6.28 -21.61
N ILE A 83 5.21 -7.38 -21.34
CA ILE A 83 5.48 -8.67 -22.00
C ILE A 83 5.37 -8.60 -23.53
N PRO A 84 4.27 -8.09 -24.13
CA PRO A 84 4.16 -8.00 -25.58
C PRO A 84 5.20 -7.03 -26.18
N THR A 85 5.53 -5.95 -25.48
CA THR A 85 6.55 -4.98 -25.94
C THR A 85 7.92 -5.64 -26.05
N VAL A 86 8.34 -6.41 -25.03
CA VAL A 86 9.61 -7.15 -25.07
C VAL A 86 9.62 -8.19 -26.18
N ARG A 87 8.49 -8.89 -26.42
CA ARG A 87 8.39 -9.87 -27.51
C ARG A 87 8.57 -9.22 -28.89
N VAL A 88 7.91 -8.09 -29.13
CA VAL A 88 8.06 -7.35 -30.41
C VAL A 88 9.50 -6.85 -30.57
N ALA A 89 10.11 -6.32 -29.51
CA ALA A 89 11.50 -5.88 -29.55
C ALA A 89 12.45 -7.03 -29.92
N MET A 90 12.33 -8.19 -29.27
CA MET A 90 13.15 -9.37 -29.57
C MET A 90 12.98 -9.85 -31.02
N GLN A 91 11.74 -9.84 -31.53
CA GLN A 91 11.47 -10.24 -32.91
C GLN A 91 12.12 -9.28 -33.92
N ILE A 92 12.17 -7.98 -33.63
CA ILE A 92 12.88 -7.00 -34.46
C ILE A 92 14.39 -7.25 -34.43
N TYR A 93 14.97 -7.54 -33.26
CA TYR A 93 16.40 -7.87 -33.14
C TYR A 93 16.78 -9.11 -33.96
N GLU A 94 15.98 -10.17 -33.88
CA GLU A 94 16.20 -11.40 -34.67
C GLU A 94 16.09 -11.14 -36.18
N TRP A 95 15.09 -10.37 -36.61
CA TRP A 95 14.94 -9.96 -38.01
C TRP A 95 16.15 -9.16 -38.50
N GLY A 96 16.65 -8.21 -37.70
CA GLY A 96 17.85 -7.42 -38.01
C GLY A 96 19.09 -8.31 -38.18
N LEU A 97 19.32 -9.23 -37.25
CA LEU A 97 20.46 -10.16 -37.31
C LEU A 97 20.41 -11.08 -38.54
N THR A 98 19.22 -11.61 -38.88
CA THR A 98 19.07 -12.45 -40.07
C THR A 98 19.29 -11.68 -41.36
N LEU A 99 18.85 -10.41 -41.44
CA LEU A 99 19.10 -9.52 -42.59
C LEU A 99 20.60 -9.25 -42.78
N ILE A 100 21.31 -8.93 -41.70
CA ILE A 100 22.77 -8.72 -41.72
C ILE A 100 23.49 -9.99 -42.16
N GLY A 101 23.11 -11.16 -41.63
CA GLY A 101 23.68 -12.45 -42.03
C GLY A 101 23.43 -12.79 -43.50
N ARG A 102 22.25 -12.47 -44.05
CA ARG A 102 21.95 -12.64 -45.48
C ARG A 102 22.79 -11.70 -46.35
N LEU A 103 22.99 -10.44 -45.94
CA LEU A 103 23.83 -9.47 -46.65
C LEU A 103 25.30 -9.91 -46.69
N LEU A 104 25.85 -10.35 -45.57
CA LEU A 104 27.22 -10.87 -45.47
C LEU A 104 27.43 -12.11 -46.36
N LYS A 105 26.48 -13.07 -46.36
CA LYS A 105 26.54 -14.22 -47.27
C LYS A 105 26.47 -13.82 -48.74
N LYS A 106 25.63 -12.84 -49.09
CA LYS A 106 25.47 -12.34 -50.47
C LYS A 106 26.75 -11.63 -50.95
N LEU A 107 27.39 -10.85 -50.09
CA LEU A 107 28.71 -10.25 -50.34
C LEU A 107 29.78 -11.31 -50.58
N HIS A 108 29.87 -12.32 -49.71
CA HIS A 108 30.87 -13.39 -49.84
C HIS A 108 30.68 -14.23 -51.13
N SER A 109 29.44 -14.51 -51.53
CA SER A 109 29.13 -15.18 -52.80
C SER A 109 29.54 -14.36 -54.03
N ASN A 110 29.34 -13.04 -54.01
CA ASN A 110 29.75 -12.16 -55.11
C ASN A 110 31.29 -12.02 -55.19
N THR A 111 31.99 -11.98 -54.06
CA THR A 111 33.46 -11.95 -54.05
C THR A 111 34.06 -13.26 -54.60
N LYS A 112 33.46 -14.42 -54.26
CA LYS A 112 33.90 -15.72 -54.79
C LYS A 112 33.69 -15.86 -56.31
N ARG A 113 32.61 -15.28 -56.86
CA ARG A 113 32.38 -15.26 -58.32
C ARG A 113 33.39 -14.40 -59.09
N ARG A 114 33.85 -13.28 -58.53
CA ARG A 114 34.87 -12.42 -59.16
C ARG A 114 36.26 -13.07 -59.22
N LEU A 115 36.61 -13.92 -58.25
CA LEU A 115 37.90 -14.61 -58.21
C LEU A 115 37.99 -15.82 -59.17
N ILE A 116 36.85 -16.43 -59.52
CA ILE A 116 36.81 -17.58 -60.45
C ILE A 116 36.68 -17.13 -61.91
N GLY A 117 35.96 -16.03 -62.19
CA GLY A 117 35.84 -15.46 -63.54
C GLY A 117 37.09 -14.76 -64.10
N GLY A 118 38.10 -14.50 -63.27
CA GLY A 118 39.37 -13.88 -63.69
C GLY A 118 40.45 -14.86 -64.17
N LYS A 119 40.20 -16.18 -64.14
CA LYS A 119 41.21 -17.21 -64.45
C LYS A 119 41.13 -17.80 -65.87
N THR A 120 40.21 -17.35 -66.72
CA THR A 120 40.01 -17.89 -68.08
C THR A 120 40.10 -16.82 -69.17
N SER A 121 41.03 -15.87 -69.05
CA SER A 121 41.35 -14.91 -70.12
C SER A 121 42.86 -14.72 -70.23
N ASN A 122 43.59 -15.82 -70.40
CA ASN A 122 44.94 -15.77 -70.94
C ASN A 122 45.27 -17.10 -71.62
N LYS A 123 44.83 -17.26 -72.86
CA LYS A 123 45.46 -18.16 -73.83
C LYS A 123 45.07 -17.74 -75.24
#